data_AF-A0A7Y3BU04-F1
#
_entry.id   AF-A0A7Y3BU04-F1
#
_cell.length_a   1.000
_cell.length_b   1.000
_cell.length_c   1.000
_cell.angle_alpha   90.00
_cell.angle_beta   90.00
_cell.angle_gamma   90.00
#
_symmetry.space_group_name_H-M   'P 1'
#
loop_
_entity.id
_entity.type
_entity.pdbx_description
1 polymer ?
#
loop_
_entity_poly.entity_id
_entity_poly.type
_entity_poly.pdbx_seq_one_letter_code
_entity_poly.pdbx_strand_id
1 'polypeptide(L)'
;MTLPSGHRRTNRESEARTWSDEELEAIEQAHVEGMSVQQIVETFTARGSRLTEATFRKYVQLGLLPRSVRVGRKGKHRGSQGLYPATAIRQIDHIRRLMQQGFTMEEIQKEFLFVRGDIDALRRQLQRVHKAIENAVHEQQREGADDVGVGDALNEVRELGSELVQKLEAIERRLTMRARMARAAV
;
A
#
# COMPACT_ATOMS: atom_id res chain seq x y z
N MET A 1 24.02 20.66 -38.78
CA MET A 1 23.72 19.29 -38.30
C MET A 1 23.72 19.34 -36.77
N THR A 2 22.56 19.45 -36.16
CA THR A 2 22.39 19.63 -34.70
C THR A 2 21.81 18.34 -34.13
N LEU A 3 22.59 17.62 -33.31
CA LEU A 3 22.12 16.44 -32.58
C LEU A 3 21.56 16.85 -31.20
N PRO A 4 20.54 16.14 -30.68
CA PRO A 4 19.71 16.64 -29.60
C PRO A 4 20.29 16.31 -28.22
N SER A 5 20.13 17.29 -27.32
CA SER A 5 20.42 17.17 -25.89
C SER A 5 19.33 16.36 -25.17
N GLY A 6 19.65 15.12 -24.81
CA GLY A 6 18.89 14.34 -23.84
C GLY A 6 19.88 13.61 -22.95
N HIS A 7 19.75 13.77 -21.62
CA HIS A 7 20.21 12.85 -20.54
C HIS A 7 20.41 13.56 -19.17
N ARG A 8 20.20 14.88 -19.04
CA ARG A 8 20.35 15.59 -17.74
C ARG A 8 19.15 15.52 -16.78
N ARG A 9 18.26 14.52 -16.87
CA ARG A 9 17.12 14.39 -15.94
C ARG A 9 17.30 13.35 -14.84
N THR A 10 18.30 12.47 -14.92
CA THR A 10 18.44 11.33 -14.01
C THR A 10 19.27 11.61 -12.76
N ASN A 11 20.11 12.65 -12.76
CA ASN A 11 21.16 12.80 -11.73
C ASN A 11 20.79 13.70 -10.53
N ARG A 12 19.52 14.07 -10.34
CA ARG A 12 19.05 14.94 -9.22
C ARG A 12 17.91 14.35 -8.39
N GLU A 13 17.45 13.14 -8.72
CA GLU A 13 16.56 12.35 -7.85
C GLU A 13 17.37 11.56 -6.79
N SER A 14 18.70 11.69 -6.84
CA SER A 14 19.73 10.80 -6.27
C SER A 14 20.13 11.05 -4.81
N GLU A 15 19.51 11.98 -4.09
CA GLU A 15 19.77 12.21 -2.65
C GLU A 15 18.49 12.11 -1.79
N ALA A 16 17.52 11.29 -2.22
CA ALA A 16 16.41 10.97 -1.34
C ALA A 16 16.94 10.11 -0.17
N ARG A 17 16.99 10.67 1.04
CA ARG A 17 17.23 9.92 2.28
C ARG A 17 16.33 8.68 2.30
N THR A 18 16.94 7.52 2.46
CA THR A 18 16.22 6.25 2.62
C THR A 18 15.35 6.31 3.87
N TRP A 19 14.12 5.80 3.78
CA TRP A 19 13.24 5.68 4.92
C TRP A 19 13.70 4.54 5.84
N SER A 20 13.72 4.78 7.16
CA SER A 20 13.85 3.69 8.12
C SER A 20 12.51 2.96 8.25
N ASP A 21 12.54 1.69 8.68
CA ASP A 21 11.31 0.93 8.90
C ASP A 21 10.43 1.55 9.99
N GLU A 22 11.04 2.10 11.05
CA GLU A 22 10.35 2.78 12.15
C GLU A 22 9.61 4.05 11.68
N GLU A 23 10.21 4.84 10.79
CA GLU A 23 9.55 6.03 10.21
C GLU A 23 8.35 5.64 9.35
N LEU A 24 8.48 4.56 8.57
CA LEU A 24 7.40 4.06 7.74
C LEU A 24 6.26 3.52 8.60
N GLU A 25 6.57 2.76 9.65
CA GLU A 25 5.57 2.26 10.60
C GLU A 25 4.84 3.41 11.32
N ALA A 26 5.56 4.45 11.73
CA ALA A 26 4.95 5.63 12.36
C ALA A 26 3.96 6.33 11.42
N ILE A 27 4.29 6.47 10.13
CA ILE A 27 3.37 7.03 9.12
C ILE A 27 2.17 6.11 8.92
N GLU A 28 2.39 4.80 8.84
CA GLU A 28 1.34 3.80 8.66
C GLU A 28 0.34 3.82 9.83
N GLN A 29 0.84 3.95 11.07
CA GLN A 29 0.02 4.10 12.28
C GLN A 29 -0.69 5.46 12.37
N ALA A 30 -0.06 6.55 11.92
CA ALA A 30 -0.69 7.87 11.92
C ALA A 30 -1.82 8.00 10.87
N HIS A 31 -1.80 7.17 9.83
CA HIS A 31 -2.72 7.25 8.69
C HIS A 31 -3.46 5.94 8.43
N VAL A 32 -4.03 5.33 9.48
CA VAL A 32 -4.79 4.06 9.40
C VAL A 32 -5.95 4.14 8.40
N GLU A 33 -6.64 5.28 8.32
CA GLU A 33 -7.75 5.50 7.38
C GLU A 33 -7.31 5.72 5.92
N GLY A 34 -6.00 5.90 5.71
CA GLY A 34 -5.39 6.22 4.43
C GLY A 34 -5.05 7.70 4.26
N MET A 35 -4.40 8.00 3.14
CA MET A 35 -3.84 9.29 2.78
C MET A 35 -4.38 9.75 1.42
N SER A 36 -4.56 11.05 1.26
CA SER A 36 -4.79 11.66 -0.05
C SER A 36 -3.52 11.61 -0.90
N VAL A 37 -3.67 11.77 -2.23
CA VAL A 37 -2.51 11.90 -3.13
C VAL A 37 -1.62 13.08 -2.71
N GLN A 38 -2.24 14.19 -2.29
CA GLN A 38 -1.53 15.39 -1.84
C GLN A 38 -0.70 15.10 -0.60
N GLN A 39 -1.29 14.47 0.42
CA GLN A 39 -0.58 14.07 1.64
C GLN A 39 0.61 13.14 1.34
N ILE A 40 0.43 12.20 0.40
CA ILE A 40 1.51 11.31 -0.04
C ILE A 40 2.64 12.11 -0.71
N VAL A 41 2.31 13.00 -1.65
CA VAL A 41 3.30 13.83 -2.35
C VAL A 41 4.02 14.76 -1.38
N GLU A 42 3.31 15.37 -0.44
CA GLU A 42 3.85 16.25 0.60
C GLU A 42 4.81 15.49 1.52
N THR A 43 4.49 14.25 1.90
CA THR A 43 5.35 13.39 2.73
C THR A 43 6.73 13.18 2.10
N PHE A 44 6.79 12.97 0.77
CA PHE A 44 8.06 12.88 0.05
C PHE A 44 8.74 14.25 -0.12
N THR A 45 7.96 15.28 -0.43
CA THR A 45 8.48 16.63 -0.70
C THR A 45 9.10 17.25 0.56
N ALA A 46 8.48 17.06 1.74
CA ALA A 46 8.98 17.49 3.03
C ALA A 46 10.36 16.89 3.36
N ARG A 47 10.64 15.70 2.82
CA ARG A 47 11.92 15.00 3.00
C ARG A 47 12.95 15.32 1.91
N GLY A 48 12.70 16.35 1.11
CA GLY A 48 13.56 16.76 -0.01
C GLY A 48 13.46 15.88 -1.26
N SER A 49 12.54 14.90 -1.26
CA SER A 49 12.37 13.97 -2.37
C SER A 49 11.30 14.47 -3.34
N ARG A 50 11.63 14.54 -4.64
CA ARG A 50 10.67 14.99 -5.66
C ARG A 50 9.72 13.85 -6.03
N LEU A 51 8.51 13.85 -5.49
CA LEU A 51 7.39 13.07 -6.02
C LEU A 51 6.36 14.05 -6.58
N THR A 52 5.78 13.74 -7.74
CA THR A 52 4.66 14.53 -8.30
C THR A 52 3.40 13.68 -8.33
N GLU A 53 2.23 14.32 -8.32
CA GLU A 53 0.95 13.60 -8.50
C GLU A 53 0.91 12.82 -9.83
N ALA A 54 1.56 13.34 -10.88
CA ALA A 54 1.64 12.69 -12.17
C ALA A 54 2.46 11.38 -12.11
N THR A 55 3.62 11.42 -11.44
CA THR A 55 4.45 10.22 -11.21
C THR A 55 3.69 9.19 -10.37
N PHE A 56 3.05 9.64 -9.28
CA PHE A 56 2.22 8.78 -8.45
C PHE A 56 1.10 8.11 -9.26
N ARG A 57 0.38 8.88 -10.07
CA ARG A 57 -0.68 8.37 -10.95
C ARG A 57 -0.14 7.36 -11.95
N LYS A 58 1.05 7.58 -12.52
CA LYS A 58 1.72 6.63 -13.40
C LYS A 58 1.97 5.30 -12.68
N TYR A 59 2.49 5.32 -11.46
CA TYR A 59 2.68 4.08 -10.69
C TYR A 59 1.38 3.34 -10.40
N VAL A 60 0.30 4.06 -10.07
CA VAL A 60 -1.04 3.45 -9.90
C VAL A 60 -1.55 2.85 -11.22
N GLN A 61 -1.36 3.54 -12.35
CA GLN A 61 -1.78 3.05 -13.68
C GLN A 61 -1.03 1.79 -14.10
N LEU A 62 0.24 1.69 -13.75
CA LEU A 62 1.07 0.51 -13.98
C LEU A 62 0.80 -0.60 -12.95
N GLY A 63 -0.08 -0.37 -11.97
CA GLY A 63 -0.42 -1.32 -10.91
C GLY A 63 0.70 -1.56 -9.90
N LEU A 64 1.69 -0.68 -9.86
CA LEU A 64 2.79 -0.72 -8.88
C LEU A 64 2.38 -0.19 -7.50
N LEU A 65 1.24 0.50 -7.43
CA LEU A 65 0.64 1.03 -6.22
C LEU A 65 -0.84 0.64 -6.15
N PRO A 66 -1.40 0.52 -4.93
CA PRO A 66 -2.80 0.22 -4.71
C PRO A 66 -3.71 1.30 -5.30
N ARG A 67 -4.92 0.88 -5.65
CA ARG A 67 -6.01 1.76 -6.09
C ARG A 67 -6.58 2.52 -4.88
N SER A 68 -7.07 3.74 -5.11
CA SER A 68 -7.75 4.49 -4.05
C SER A 68 -9.13 3.91 -3.72
N VAL A 69 -9.50 4.04 -2.45
CA VAL A 69 -10.85 3.83 -1.96
C VAL A 69 -11.54 5.19 -1.88
N ARG A 70 -12.76 5.29 -2.43
CA ARG A 70 -13.54 6.54 -2.33
C ARG A 70 -14.29 6.55 -1.01
N VAL A 71 -14.04 7.57 -0.20
CA VAL A 71 -14.79 7.84 1.04
C VAL A 71 -15.63 9.10 0.88
N GLY A 72 -16.86 9.07 1.38
CA GLY A 72 -17.71 10.26 1.43
C GLY A 72 -17.16 11.25 2.45
N ARG A 73 -17.04 12.53 2.10
CA ARG A 73 -16.71 13.57 3.08
C ARG A 73 -17.98 13.95 3.86
N LYS A 74 -17.89 13.99 5.19
CA LYS A 74 -19.00 14.37 6.08
C LYS A 74 -19.53 15.78 5.71
N GLY A 75 -20.82 15.88 5.37
CA GLY A 75 -21.51 17.13 5.01
C GLY A 75 -22.18 17.08 3.63
N LYS A 76 -23.34 17.75 3.49
CA LYS A 76 -24.29 17.65 2.36
C LYS A 76 -23.71 17.92 0.96
N HIS A 77 -22.53 18.54 0.85
CA HIS A 77 -21.92 18.95 -0.43
C HIS A 77 -20.42 18.66 -0.56
N ARG A 78 -19.82 17.81 0.28
CA ARG A 78 -18.35 17.71 0.32
C ARG A 78 -17.72 16.74 -0.70
N GLY A 79 -18.52 16.06 -1.51
CA GLY A 79 -18.04 15.12 -2.53
C GLY A 79 -17.33 13.89 -1.94
N SER A 80 -16.89 12.98 -2.81
CA SER A 80 -16.07 11.83 -2.41
C SER A 80 -14.58 12.10 -2.66
N GLN A 81 -13.74 11.69 -1.73
CA GLN A 81 -12.29 11.78 -1.83
C GLN A 81 -11.69 10.38 -1.99
N GLY A 82 -10.69 10.24 -2.87
CA GLY A 82 -9.89 9.03 -2.95
C GLY A 82 -8.83 9.00 -1.85
N LEU A 83 -8.83 7.95 -1.04
CA LEU A 83 -7.78 7.66 -0.07
C LEU A 83 -6.99 6.43 -0.52
N TYR A 84 -5.67 6.51 -0.37
CA TYR A 84 -4.73 5.44 -0.62
C TYR A 84 -4.22 4.92 0.73
N PRO A 85 -3.91 3.63 0.88
CA PRO A 85 -3.30 3.17 2.11
C PRO A 85 -1.94 3.84 2.33
N ALA A 86 -1.59 4.10 3.59
CA ALA A 86 -0.31 4.69 3.97
C ALA A 86 0.90 3.82 3.53
N THR A 87 0.69 2.50 3.37
CA THR A 87 1.66 1.56 2.80
C THR A 87 2.15 1.96 1.40
N ALA A 88 1.43 2.83 0.68
CA ALA A 88 1.88 3.41 -0.58
C ALA A 88 3.22 4.17 -0.43
N ILE A 89 3.51 4.80 0.72
CA ILE A 89 4.79 5.47 0.96
C ILE A 89 5.93 4.46 0.91
N ARG A 90 5.81 3.36 1.66
CA ARG A 90 6.79 2.27 1.69
C ARG A 90 6.98 1.64 0.31
N GLN A 91 5.92 1.48 -0.46
CA GLN A 91 5.99 0.95 -1.83
C GLN A 91 6.72 1.91 -2.78
N ILE A 92 6.44 3.22 -2.71
CA ILE A 92 7.14 4.22 -3.53
C ILE A 92 8.63 4.27 -3.20
N ASP A 93 8.99 4.27 -1.91
CA ASP A 93 10.39 4.18 -1.49
C ASP A 93 11.05 2.92 -2.04
N HIS A 94 10.35 1.78 -1.99
CA HIS A 94 10.88 0.53 -2.52
C HIS A 94 11.09 0.59 -4.06
N ILE A 95 10.11 1.07 -4.82
CA ILE A 95 10.20 1.26 -6.28
C ILE A 95 11.42 2.13 -6.61
N ARG A 96 11.62 3.22 -5.88
CA ARG A 96 12.76 4.14 -6.10
C ARG A 96 14.10 3.48 -5.82
N ARG A 97 14.21 2.68 -4.76
CA ARG A 97 15.41 1.88 -4.48
C ARG A 97 15.72 0.88 -5.60
N LEU A 98 14.70 0.20 -6.12
CA LEU A 98 14.87 -0.71 -7.27
C LEU A 98 15.32 0.04 -8.53
N MET A 99 14.73 1.21 -8.81
CA MET A 99 15.15 2.05 -9.93
C MET A 99 16.61 2.52 -9.79
N GLN A 100 17.04 2.88 -8.58
CA GLN A 100 18.43 3.24 -8.29
C GLN A 100 19.40 2.07 -8.49
N GLN A 101 18.93 0.84 -8.26
CA GLN A 101 19.66 -0.40 -8.53
C GLN A 101 19.64 -0.79 -10.03
N GLY A 102 19.06 0.03 -10.91
CA GLY A 102 19.06 -0.18 -12.35
C GLY A 102 17.90 -1.02 -12.88
N PHE A 103 16.89 -1.34 -12.05
CA PHE A 103 15.71 -2.03 -12.53
C PHE A 103 14.83 -1.11 -13.39
N THR A 104 14.35 -1.62 -14.52
CA THR A 104 13.36 -0.91 -15.34
C THR A 104 11.97 -0.96 -14.70
N MET A 105 11.07 -0.08 -15.15
CA MET A 105 9.71 -0.06 -14.62
C MET A 105 8.97 -1.37 -14.91
N GLU A 106 9.21 -1.95 -16.09
CA GLU A 106 8.64 -3.20 -16.57
C GLU A 106 9.19 -4.40 -15.78
N GLU A 107 10.47 -4.37 -15.43
CA GLU A 107 11.08 -5.36 -14.54
C GLU A 107 10.49 -5.27 -13.13
N ILE A 108 10.40 -4.07 -12.56
CA ILE A 108 9.78 -3.82 -11.25
C ILE A 108 8.32 -4.29 -11.23
N GLN A 109 7.61 -4.09 -12.34
CA GLN A 109 6.23 -4.54 -12.52
C GLN A 109 6.15 -6.08 -12.55
N LYS A 110 7.04 -6.76 -13.29
CA LYS A 110 7.09 -8.23 -13.35
C LYS A 110 7.57 -8.85 -12.05
N GLU A 111 8.47 -8.18 -11.33
CA GLU A 111 9.08 -8.64 -10.08
C GLU A 111 8.25 -8.27 -8.83
N PHE A 112 6.99 -8.70 -8.79
CA PHE A 112 6.26 -8.95 -7.54
C PHE A 112 5.55 -7.79 -6.81
N LEU A 113 5.51 -6.55 -7.33
CA LEU A 113 4.79 -5.46 -6.62
C LEU A 113 3.25 -5.51 -6.69
N PHE A 114 2.66 -6.22 -7.65
CA PHE A 114 1.19 -6.33 -7.74
C PHE A 114 0.57 -7.09 -6.56
N VAL A 115 1.22 -8.19 -6.16
CA VAL A 115 0.66 -9.11 -5.16
C VAL A 115 0.56 -8.44 -3.80
N ARG A 116 1.49 -7.55 -3.46
CA ARG A 116 1.46 -6.82 -2.19
C ARG A 116 0.25 -5.89 -2.06
N GLY A 117 -0.08 -5.18 -3.14
CA GLY A 117 -1.29 -4.34 -3.19
C GLY A 117 -2.57 -5.16 -3.03
N ASP A 118 -2.61 -6.34 -3.65
CA ASP A 118 -3.75 -7.27 -3.58
C ASP A 118 -3.88 -7.94 -2.21
N ILE A 119 -2.76 -8.32 -1.58
CA ILE A 119 -2.75 -8.84 -0.20
C ILE A 119 -3.26 -7.78 0.78
N ASP A 120 -2.82 -6.53 0.61
CA ASP A 120 -3.31 -5.40 1.41
C ASP A 120 -4.81 -5.13 1.17
N ALA A 121 -5.27 -5.26 -0.07
CA ALA A 121 -6.69 -5.13 -0.41
C ALA A 121 -7.52 -6.26 0.21
N LEU A 122 -7.01 -7.50 0.17
CA LEU A 122 -7.62 -8.66 0.81
C LEU A 122 -7.73 -8.46 2.32
N ARG A 123 -6.65 -8.03 3.00
CA ARG A 123 -6.64 -7.69 4.43
C ARG A 123 -7.77 -6.72 4.78
N ARG A 124 -7.86 -5.60 4.04
CA ARG A 124 -8.92 -4.59 4.26
C ARG A 124 -10.31 -5.16 4.01
N GLN A 125 -10.47 -6.02 3.01
CA GLN A 125 -11.76 -6.64 2.72
C GLN A 125 -12.18 -7.61 3.82
N LEU A 126 -11.27 -8.45 4.32
CA LEU A 126 -11.52 -9.34 5.45
C LEU A 126 -11.96 -8.56 6.70
N GLN A 127 -11.25 -7.46 7.03
CA GLN A 127 -11.62 -6.59 8.15
C GLN A 127 -13.01 -5.97 7.98
N ARG A 128 -13.38 -5.54 6.77
CA ARG A 128 -14.72 -5.00 6.48
C ARG A 128 -15.81 -6.04 6.67
N VAL A 129 -15.60 -7.26 6.16
CA VAL A 129 -16.56 -8.36 6.29
C VAL A 129 -16.72 -8.74 7.77
N HIS A 130 -15.62 -8.92 8.50
CA HIS A 130 -15.66 -9.21 9.93
C HIS A 130 -16.48 -8.18 10.70
N LYS A 131 -16.18 -6.87 10.51
CA LYS A 131 -16.89 -5.79 11.19
C LYS A 131 -18.38 -5.75 10.85
N ALA A 132 -18.75 -6.07 9.60
CA ALA A 132 -20.15 -6.11 9.20
C ALA A 132 -20.92 -7.23 9.92
N ILE A 133 -20.31 -8.41 10.05
CA ILE A 133 -20.93 -9.54 10.75
C ILE A 133 -20.97 -9.29 12.26
N GLU A 134 -19.88 -8.79 12.86
CA GLU A 134 -19.81 -8.40 14.27
C GLU A 134 -20.91 -7.41 14.64
N ASN A 135 -21.15 -6.37 13.81
CA ASN A 135 -22.25 -5.44 14.03
C ASN A 135 -23.63 -6.11 13.97
N ALA A 136 -23.84 -7.04 13.03
CA ALA A 136 -25.11 -7.76 12.91
C ALA A 136 -25.37 -8.66 14.12
N VAL A 137 -24.34 -9.35 14.61
CA VAL A 137 -24.42 -10.20 15.80
C VAL A 137 -24.72 -9.37 17.05
N HIS A 138 -24.05 -8.23 17.22
CA HIS A 138 -24.35 -7.32 18.32
C HIS A 138 -25.77 -6.77 18.28
N GLU A 139 -26.33 -6.55 17.09
CA GLU A 139 -27.73 -6.13 16.96
C GLU A 139 -28.70 -7.25 17.37
N GLN A 140 -28.46 -8.49 16.92
CA GLN A 140 -29.29 -9.64 17.32
C GLN A 140 -29.23 -9.92 18.83
N GLN A 141 -28.05 -9.79 19.45
CA GLN A 141 -27.89 -9.90 20.90
C GLN A 141 -28.71 -8.85 21.65
N ARG A 142 -28.79 -7.61 21.15
CA ARG A 142 -29.64 -6.56 21.73
C ARG A 142 -31.13 -6.85 21.58
N GLU A 143 -31.51 -7.51 20.50
CA GLU A 143 -32.88 -7.97 20.24
C GLU A 143 -33.26 -9.23 21.04
N GLY A 144 -32.35 -9.75 21.87
CA GLY A 144 -32.59 -10.90 22.75
C GLY A 144 -32.43 -12.27 22.08
N ALA A 145 -31.93 -12.29 20.84
CA ALA A 145 -31.49 -13.51 20.17
C ALA A 145 -30.01 -13.73 20.51
N ASP A 146 -29.73 -14.53 21.55
CA ASP A 146 -28.37 -14.85 21.96
C ASP A 146 -27.97 -16.23 21.42
N ASP A 147 -27.01 -16.27 20.51
CA ASP A 147 -26.38 -17.50 20.04
C ASP A 147 -24.96 -17.59 20.63
N VAL A 148 -24.84 -18.41 21.68
CA VAL A 148 -23.70 -18.47 22.60
C VAL A 148 -22.39 -18.93 21.93
N GLY A 149 -22.41 -19.35 20.66
CA GLY A 149 -21.19 -19.74 19.92
C GLY A 149 -20.69 -18.73 18.87
N VAL A 150 -21.50 -17.73 18.53
CA VAL A 150 -21.23 -16.90 17.33
C VAL A 150 -20.07 -15.93 17.55
N GLY A 151 -19.92 -15.40 18.77
CA GLY A 151 -18.80 -14.52 19.12
C GLY A 151 -17.44 -15.20 18.99
N ASP A 152 -17.33 -16.42 19.53
CA ASP A 152 -16.10 -17.21 19.48
C ASP A 152 -15.75 -17.63 18.05
N ALA A 153 -16.75 -18.08 17.28
CA ALA A 153 -16.58 -18.43 15.87
C ALA A 153 -16.13 -17.23 15.02
N LEU A 154 -16.63 -16.02 15.31
CA LEU A 154 -16.19 -14.80 14.64
C LEU A 154 -14.72 -14.48 14.93
N ASN A 155 -14.31 -14.65 16.20
CA ASN A 155 -12.93 -14.43 16.58
C ASN A 155 -11.99 -15.45 15.94
N GLU A 156 -12.39 -16.71 15.84
CA GLU A 156 -11.62 -17.75 15.13
C GLU A 156 -11.43 -17.40 13.64
N VAL A 157 -12.50 -16.99 12.95
CA VAL A 157 -12.43 -16.57 11.54
C VAL A 157 -11.52 -15.35 11.36
N ARG A 158 -11.54 -14.41 12.32
CA ARG A 158 -10.65 -13.25 12.31
C ARG A 158 -9.17 -13.66 12.37
N GLU A 159 -8.82 -14.55 13.29
CA GLU A 159 -7.46 -15.05 13.46
C GLU A 159 -6.99 -15.82 12.21
N LEU A 160 -7.83 -16.70 11.65
CA LEU A 160 -7.55 -17.40 10.39
C LEU A 160 -7.32 -16.43 9.22
N GLY A 161 -8.12 -15.37 9.14
CA GLY A 161 -7.95 -14.32 8.13
C GLY A 161 -6.62 -13.56 8.29
N SER A 162 -6.24 -13.24 9.52
CA SER A 162 -4.95 -12.62 9.84
C SER A 162 -3.78 -13.53 9.47
N GLU A 163 -3.85 -14.81 9.81
CA GLU A 163 -2.82 -15.80 9.53
C GLU A 163 -2.64 -16.00 8.01
N LEU A 164 -3.72 -16.09 7.25
CA LEU A 164 -3.69 -16.19 5.79
C LEU A 164 -2.92 -15.01 5.18
N VAL A 165 -3.25 -13.79 5.59
CA VAL A 165 -2.57 -12.59 5.11
C VAL A 165 -1.08 -12.63 5.45
N GLN A 166 -0.73 -12.97 6.70
CA GLN A 166 0.67 -13.08 7.12
C GLN A 166 1.47 -14.10 6.29
N LYS A 167 0.87 -15.27 6.01
CA LYS A 167 1.49 -16.31 5.16
C LYS A 167 1.70 -15.82 3.72
N LEU A 168 0.73 -15.13 3.14
CA LEU A 168 0.85 -14.55 1.79
C LEU A 168 1.96 -13.50 1.74
N GLU A 169 2.06 -12.62 2.74
CA GLU A 169 3.16 -11.64 2.82
C GLU A 169 4.53 -12.32 3.01
N ALA A 170 4.62 -13.40 3.78
CA ALA A 170 5.87 -14.14 3.94
C ALA A 170 6.34 -14.79 2.63
N ILE A 171 5.41 -15.33 1.85
CA ILE A 171 5.68 -15.88 0.52
C ILE A 171 6.16 -14.76 -0.42
N GLU A 172 5.46 -13.62 -0.44
CA GLU A 172 5.84 -12.45 -1.24
C GLU A 172 7.26 -11.97 -0.91
N ARG A 173 7.60 -11.83 0.39
CA ARG A 173 8.94 -11.43 0.83
C ARG A 173 10.00 -12.42 0.37
N ARG A 174 9.74 -13.73 0.47
CA ARG A 174 10.70 -14.78 0.07
C ARG A 174 10.95 -14.77 -1.43
N LEU A 175 9.92 -14.58 -2.25
CA LEU A 175 10.04 -14.49 -3.70
C LEU A 175 10.83 -13.25 -4.12
N THR A 176 10.53 -12.10 -3.52
CA THR A 176 11.25 -10.85 -3.74
C THR A 176 12.75 -10.97 -3.41
N MET A 177 13.08 -11.59 -2.27
CA MET A 177 14.48 -11.82 -1.88
C MET A 177 15.23 -12.71 -2.87
N ARG A 178 14.58 -13.78 -3.38
CA ARG A 178 15.19 -14.69 -4.36
C ARG A 178 15.48 -14.00 -5.69
N ALA A 179 14.54 -13.19 -6.19
CA ALA A 179 14.71 -12.47 -7.45
C ALA A 179 15.89 -11.47 -7.38
N ARG A 180 15.99 -10.72 -6.26
CA ARG A 180 17.15 -9.84 -6.00
C ARG A 180 18.48 -10.59 -5.95
N MET A 181 18.53 -11.74 -5.26
CA MET A 181 19.74 -12.55 -5.16
C MET A 181 20.18 -13.11 -6.52
N ALA A 182 19.23 -13.55 -7.35
CA ALA A 182 19.54 -14.05 -8.69
C ALA A 182 20.19 -12.97 -9.57
N ARG A 183 19.76 -11.71 -9.44
CA ARG A 183 20.33 -10.59 -10.21
C ARG A 183 21.67 -10.12 -9.68
N ALA A 184 21.91 -10.16 -8.36
CA ALA A 184 23.19 -9.80 -7.77
C ALA A 184 24.31 -10.82 -8.08
N ALA A 185 23.94 -12.02 -8.52
CA ALA A 185 24.86 -13.09 -8.91
C ALA A 185 25.26 -13.06 -10.41
N VAL A 186 24.71 -12.12 -11.18
CA VAL A 186 24.96 -11.91 -12.63
C VAL A 186 25.72 -10.61 -12.82
#